data_AF-A0A7C1Y0I9-F1
#
_entry.id   AF-A0A7C1Y0I9-F1
#
_cell.length_a   1.000
_cell.length_b   1.000
_cell.length_c   1.000
_cell.angle_alpha   90.00
_cell.angle_beta   90.00
_cell.angle_gamma   90.00
#
_symmetry.space_group_name_H-M   'P 1'
#
loop_
_entity.id
_entity.type
_entity.pdbx_description
1 polymer ?
#
loop_
_entity_poly.entity_id
_entity_poly.type
_entity_poly.pdbx_seq_one_letter_code
_entity_poly.pdbx_strand_id
1 'polypeptide(L)'
;MSASKKKAKVTPLFDNADWDYATVDKVFQAIQTIAIEEMGLEVYPTQVEVITSEQMLDAYSSVGMPLMYSHWSFGKSFVRDEASYRGGFSGLAYEIVINSNPCICYIMEENSMTMQTLVLAHAAFGHNHFFKNNHLFKQWTDANAILDYLQFAKNYIAKCEEKYGLKEVEKILDSAHALQGQGIDKFTRRQKLDSAALREKELVRAEYERSQYSELWRTLPESKSKDSHEIDQIEKELARKLGLPESNLLYFLEKHSPILESWQREILRIVRSIAQYFYPQRQTKLMNEGCACFVHYHIMNRLYDTGQI
;
A
#
# COMPACT_ATOMS: atom_id res chain seq x y z
N MET A 1 45.04 8.38 39.63
CA MET A 1 44.61 6.97 39.46
C MET A 1 43.18 6.96 38.97
N SER A 2 42.98 6.88 37.66
CA SER A 2 41.66 6.79 37.03
C SER A 2 41.22 5.34 37.03
N ALA A 3 40.14 5.02 37.75
CA ALA A 3 39.57 3.69 37.81
C ALA A 3 39.00 3.33 36.42
N SER A 4 39.71 2.47 35.70
CA SER A 4 39.20 1.78 34.52
C SER A 4 37.97 0.99 34.91
N LYS A 5 36.78 1.51 34.57
CA LYS A 5 35.52 0.77 34.66
C LYS A 5 35.65 -0.45 33.74
N LYS A 6 35.82 -1.63 34.32
CA LYS A 6 35.71 -2.91 33.61
C LYS A 6 34.34 -2.94 32.91
N LYS A 7 34.31 -2.79 31.58
CA LYS A 7 33.11 -3.12 30.79
C LYS A 7 32.76 -4.59 31.09
N ALA A 8 31.53 -4.85 31.53
CA ALA A 8 31.05 -6.22 31.65
C ALA A 8 31.22 -6.91 30.29
N LYS A 9 31.71 -8.16 30.28
CA LYS A 9 31.77 -8.96 29.04
C LYS A 9 30.33 -9.23 28.61
N VAL A 10 29.84 -8.47 27.65
CA VAL A 10 28.57 -8.75 26.98
C VAL A 10 28.82 -9.91 26.03
N THR A 11 27.97 -10.93 26.11
CA THR A 11 28.00 -12.05 25.16
C THR A 11 27.37 -11.55 23.86
N PRO A 12 28.03 -11.72 22.70
CA PRO A 12 27.45 -11.30 21.42
C PRO A 12 26.16 -12.07 21.13
N LEU A 13 25.25 -11.44 20.40
CA LEU A 13 23.93 -11.98 20.05
C LEU A 13 24.04 -13.18 19.10
N PHE A 14 25.07 -13.17 18.25
CA PHE A 14 25.44 -14.24 17.32
C PHE A 14 26.95 -14.21 17.08
N ASP A 15 27.53 -15.37 16.78
CA ASP A 15 28.96 -15.59 16.52
C ASP A 15 29.26 -15.95 15.06
N ASN A 16 28.25 -16.41 14.32
CA ASN A 16 28.38 -16.94 12.97
C ASN A 16 27.44 -16.22 11.98
N ALA A 17 27.62 -16.49 10.68
CA ALA A 17 26.73 -15.96 9.64
C ALA A 17 25.38 -16.69 9.57
N ASP A 18 25.29 -17.90 10.13
CA ASP A 18 24.07 -18.70 10.15
C ASP A 18 23.04 -18.13 11.12
N TRP A 19 21.76 -18.36 10.83
CA TRP A 19 20.65 -17.89 11.64
C TRP A 19 19.64 -19.02 11.90
N ASP A 20 18.90 -18.88 12.99
CA ASP A 20 17.71 -19.67 13.32
C ASP A 20 16.60 -18.72 13.84
N TYR A 21 15.37 -19.23 13.98
CA TYR A 21 14.26 -18.39 14.45
C TYR A 21 14.52 -17.79 15.86
N ALA A 22 15.26 -18.49 16.71
CA ALA A 22 15.53 -18.04 18.08
C ALA A 22 16.57 -16.89 18.12
N THR A 23 17.58 -16.93 17.26
CA THR A 23 18.59 -15.88 17.11
C THR A 23 17.99 -14.64 16.46
N VAL A 24 17.15 -14.82 15.44
CA VAL A 24 16.37 -13.72 14.85
C VAL A 24 15.49 -13.04 15.91
N ASP A 25 14.76 -13.80 16.73
CA ASP A 25 13.92 -13.23 17.81
C ASP A 25 14.75 -12.49 18.87
N LYS A 26 15.88 -13.06 19.31
CA LYS A 26 16.81 -12.38 20.24
C LYS A 26 17.33 -11.06 19.68
N VAL A 27 17.74 -11.06 18.41
CA VAL A 27 18.21 -9.85 17.73
C VAL A 27 17.08 -8.84 17.58
N PHE A 28 15.89 -9.29 17.20
CA PHE A 28 14.71 -8.43 17.12
C PHE A 28 14.41 -7.74 18.46
N GLN A 29 14.46 -8.47 19.58
CA GLN A 29 14.26 -7.89 20.92
C GLN A 29 15.34 -6.88 21.31
N ALA A 30 16.61 -7.16 20.98
CA ALA A 30 17.72 -6.24 21.23
C ALA A 30 17.57 -4.94 20.41
N ILE A 31 17.23 -5.07 19.13
CA ILE A 31 16.90 -3.94 18.25
C ILE A 31 15.71 -3.16 18.80
N GLN A 32 14.64 -3.85 19.23
CA GLN A 32 13.43 -3.24 19.78
C GLN A 32 13.73 -2.40 21.01
N THR A 33 14.59 -2.90 21.90
CA THR A 33 15.02 -2.19 23.12
C THR A 33 15.69 -0.88 22.74
N ILE A 34 16.64 -0.89 21.80
CA ILE A 34 17.33 0.32 21.35
C ILE A 34 16.35 1.28 20.64
N ALA A 35 15.55 0.74 19.72
CA ALA A 35 14.61 1.51 18.91
C ALA A 35 13.55 2.24 19.76
N ILE A 36 12.98 1.57 20.76
CA ILE A 36 11.88 2.12 21.55
C ILE A 36 12.41 2.88 22.78
N GLU A 37 13.32 2.28 23.55
CA GLU A 37 13.75 2.86 24.83
C GLU A 37 14.81 3.94 24.67
N GLU A 38 15.77 3.77 23.75
CA GLU A 38 16.85 4.74 23.56
C GLU A 38 16.50 5.80 22.50
N MET A 39 15.94 5.38 21.36
CA MET A 39 15.63 6.29 20.25
C MET A 39 14.21 6.88 20.32
N GLY A 40 13.30 6.30 21.11
CA GLY A 40 11.92 6.78 21.22
C GLY A 40 11.08 6.59 19.96
N LEU A 41 11.35 5.58 19.14
CA LEU A 41 10.62 5.34 17.90
C LEU A 41 9.20 4.82 18.18
N GLU A 42 8.20 5.52 17.63
CA GLU A 42 6.83 5.02 17.60
C GLU A 42 6.60 4.10 16.39
N VAL A 43 6.30 2.82 16.63
CA VAL A 43 6.06 1.80 15.59
C VAL A 43 4.74 1.06 15.80
N TYR A 44 4.17 0.46 14.76
CA TYR A 44 3.13 -0.57 14.91
C TYR A 44 3.76 -1.87 15.42
N PRO A 45 3.02 -2.75 16.11
CA PRO A 45 3.49 -4.10 16.40
C PRO A 45 4.00 -4.76 15.10
N THR A 46 5.22 -5.28 15.11
CA THR A 46 5.81 -5.91 13.92
C THR A 46 5.63 -7.42 13.96
N GLN A 47 5.19 -7.98 12.85
CA GLN A 47 5.20 -9.42 12.57
C GLN A 47 6.30 -9.69 11.53
N VAL A 48 7.33 -10.42 11.94
CA VAL A 48 8.44 -10.80 11.06
C VAL A 48 8.13 -12.15 10.42
N GLU A 49 8.20 -12.22 9.09
CA GLU A 49 7.99 -13.45 8.32
C GLU A 49 9.22 -13.72 7.45
N VAL A 50 9.78 -14.93 7.57
CA VAL A 50 10.87 -15.36 6.70
C VAL A 50 10.26 -15.92 5.41
N ILE A 51 10.74 -15.45 4.27
CA ILE A 51 10.26 -15.87 2.95
C ILE A 51 11.41 -16.34 2.05
N THR A 52 11.06 -17.23 1.13
CA THR A 52 11.97 -17.70 0.07
C THR A 52 12.10 -16.66 -1.04
N SER A 53 13.13 -16.81 -1.87
CA SER A 53 13.33 -15.98 -3.07
C SER A 53 12.14 -15.98 -4.03
N GLU A 54 11.44 -17.12 -4.17
CA GLU A 54 10.25 -17.23 -5.02
C GLU A 54 9.06 -16.47 -4.43
N GLN A 55 8.83 -16.62 -3.12
CA GLN A 55 7.79 -15.87 -2.41
C GLN A 55 8.05 -14.37 -2.45
N MET A 56 9.31 -13.94 -2.40
CA MET A 56 9.64 -12.53 -2.54
C MET A 56 9.31 -12.00 -3.93
N LEU A 57 9.62 -12.75 -5.00
CA LEU A 57 9.26 -12.35 -6.37
C LEU A 57 7.74 -12.26 -6.55
N ASP A 58 6.99 -13.19 -5.97
CA ASP A 58 5.52 -13.17 -6.00
C ASP A 58 4.97 -11.94 -5.25
N ALA A 59 5.51 -11.67 -4.06
CA ALA A 59 5.19 -10.46 -3.30
C ALA A 59 5.51 -9.20 -4.11
N TYR A 60 6.66 -9.10 -4.79
CA TYR A 60 6.98 -7.94 -5.64
C TYR A 60 5.96 -7.70 -6.75
N SER A 61 5.56 -8.79 -7.41
CA SER A 61 4.63 -8.73 -8.53
C SER A 61 3.24 -8.21 -8.12
N SER A 62 2.86 -8.44 -6.87
CA SER A 62 1.60 -8.04 -6.23
C SER A 62 1.70 -6.77 -5.38
N VAL A 63 2.78 -5.98 -5.52
CA VAL A 63 3.02 -4.75 -4.72
C VAL A 63 3.16 -5.03 -3.21
N GLY A 64 3.63 -6.23 -2.88
CA GLY A 64 3.96 -6.69 -1.54
C GLY A 64 2.76 -7.18 -0.72
N MET A 65 1.59 -7.45 -1.33
CA MET A 65 0.35 -7.69 -0.59
C MET A 65 -0.13 -9.15 -0.68
N PRO A 66 -0.27 -9.89 0.44
CA PRO A 66 -0.55 -11.33 0.46
C PRO A 66 -1.96 -11.72 -0.02
N LEU A 67 -2.85 -10.74 -0.23
CA LEU A 67 -4.28 -10.96 -0.53
C LEU A 67 -4.75 -10.18 -1.76
N MET A 68 -3.86 -9.85 -2.68
CA MET A 68 -4.28 -9.23 -3.95
C MET A 68 -5.17 -10.15 -4.77
N TYR A 69 -6.07 -9.55 -5.53
CA TYR A 69 -6.84 -10.25 -6.54
C TYR A 69 -5.96 -10.63 -7.74
N SER A 70 -6.39 -11.64 -8.48
CA SER A 70 -5.69 -12.11 -9.67
C SER A 70 -5.81 -11.09 -10.79
N HIS A 71 -4.68 -10.75 -11.42
CA HIS A 71 -4.64 -9.93 -12.63
C HIS A 71 -3.40 -10.30 -13.45
N TRP A 72 -3.55 -10.45 -14.77
CA TRP A 72 -2.48 -10.92 -15.65
C TRP A 72 -1.25 -9.99 -15.64
N SER A 73 -1.43 -8.69 -15.36
CA SER A 73 -0.31 -7.74 -15.29
C SER A 73 0.66 -8.06 -14.15
N PHE A 74 0.18 -8.65 -13.06
CA PHE A 74 1.02 -9.09 -11.95
C PHE A 74 1.87 -10.28 -12.41
N GLY A 75 1.27 -11.28 -13.04
CA GLY A 75 2.01 -12.41 -13.62
C GLY A 75 3.02 -11.99 -14.69
N LYS A 76 2.69 -11.01 -15.53
CA LYS A 76 3.66 -10.43 -16.48
C LYS A 76 4.84 -9.77 -15.77
N SER A 77 4.58 -9.06 -14.67
CA SER A 77 5.63 -8.41 -13.87
C SER A 77 6.50 -9.45 -13.18
N PHE A 78 5.89 -10.50 -12.60
CA PHE A 78 6.58 -11.64 -12.03
C PHE A 78 7.57 -12.27 -13.01
N VAL A 79 7.12 -12.66 -14.21
CA VAL A 79 7.99 -13.30 -15.21
C VAL A 79 9.15 -12.39 -15.61
N ARG A 80 8.91 -11.08 -15.74
CA ARG A 80 9.96 -10.10 -16.07
C ARG A 80 11.01 -10.00 -14.95
N ASP A 81 10.55 -9.92 -13.71
CA ASP A 81 11.41 -9.69 -12.55
C ASP A 81 12.18 -10.98 -12.21
N GLU A 82 11.54 -12.15 -12.31
CA GLU A 82 12.15 -13.47 -12.21
C GLU A 82 13.24 -13.66 -13.28
N ALA A 83 12.96 -13.34 -14.54
CA ALA A 83 13.92 -13.47 -15.63
C ALA A 83 15.14 -12.53 -15.43
N SER A 84 14.89 -11.32 -14.91
CA SER A 84 15.96 -10.37 -14.59
C SER A 84 16.83 -10.86 -13.43
N TYR A 85 16.22 -11.45 -12.40
CA TYR A 85 16.92 -12.05 -11.26
C TYR A 85 17.76 -13.26 -11.69
N ARG A 86 17.16 -14.23 -12.39
CA ARG A 86 17.88 -15.42 -12.89
C ARG A 86 19.00 -15.07 -13.87
N GLY A 87 18.82 -14.01 -14.65
CA GLY A 87 19.85 -13.49 -15.56
C GLY A 87 20.97 -12.72 -14.85
N GLY A 88 20.88 -12.51 -13.53
CA GLY A 88 21.86 -11.72 -12.76
C GLY A 88 21.83 -10.22 -13.05
N PHE A 89 20.80 -9.72 -13.74
CA PHE A 89 20.67 -8.31 -14.09
C PHE A 89 20.17 -7.45 -12.92
N SER A 90 19.50 -8.07 -11.94
CA SER A 90 19.04 -7.43 -10.71
C SER A 90 19.24 -8.37 -9.53
N GLY A 91 19.63 -7.84 -8.37
CA GLY A 91 19.50 -8.55 -7.10
C GLY A 91 18.03 -8.56 -6.64
N LEU A 92 17.69 -9.48 -5.74
CA LEU A 92 16.47 -9.39 -4.94
C LEU A 92 16.67 -8.34 -3.84
N ALA A 93 15.58 -7.74 -3.38
CA ALA A 93 15.66 -6.95 -2.16
C ALA A 93 15.92 -7.84 -0.97
N TYR A 94 16.41 -7.26 0.12
CA TYR A 94 16.61 -8.02 1.35
C TYR A 94 15.33 -8.07 2.20
N GLU A 95 14.33 -7.24 1.86
CA GLU A 95 13.12 -7.02 2.63
C GLU A 95 11.92 -6.56 1.80
N ILE A 96 10.73 -6.81 2.33
CA ILE A 96 9.47 -6.14 1.94
C ILE A 96 8.73 -5.77 3.22
N VAL A 97 8.25 -4.53 3.33
CA VAL A 97 7.44 -4.08 4.47
C VAL A 97 6.06 -3.68 4.02
N ILE A 98 5.04 -4.29 4.61
CA ILE A 98 3.65 -3.91 4.46
C ILE A 98 3.28 -2.97 5.60
N ASN A 99 2.84 -1.76 5.24
CA ASN A 99 2.15 -0.88 6.17
C ASN A 99 0.80 -1.51 6.53
N SER A 100 0.73 -2.21 7.65
CA SER A 100 -0.49 -2.78 8.24
C SER A 100 -0.36 -2.75 9.77
N ASN A 101 -1.42 -3.09 10.49
CA ASN A 101 -1.35 -3.27 11.95
C ASN A 101 -1.88 -4.67 12.32
N PRO A 102 -1.00 -5.64 12.62
CA PRO A 102 0.45 -5.53 12.76
C PRO A 102 1.18 -5.23 11.43
N CYS A 103 2.32 -4.55 11.50
CA CYS A 103 3.18 -4.28 10.36
C CYS A 103 3.89 -5.57 9.96
N ILE A 104 3.73 -6.00 8.72
CA ILE A 104 4.34 -7.25 8.25
C ILE A 104 5.69 -6.92 7.64
N CYS A 105 6.74 -7.56 8.14
CA CYS A 105 8.11 -7.39 7.69
C CYS A 105 8.61 -8.73 7.15
N TYR A 106 8.74 -8.81 5.83
CA TYR A 106 9.32 -9.96 5.16
C TYR A 106 10.83 -9.86 5.12
N ILE A 107 11.51 -10.92 5.56
CA ILE A 107 12.97 -11.06 5.50
C ILE A 107 13.36 -12.28 4.67
N MET A 108 14.46 -12.19 3.93
CA MET A 108 14.92 -13.26 3.06
C MET A 108 15.62 -14.38 3.84
N GLU A 109 15.31 -15.64 3.53
CA GLU A 109 15.98 -16.78 4.16
C GLU A 109 17.49 -16.86 3.84
N GLU A 110 17.89 -16.38 2.67
CA GLU A 110 19.26 -16.43 2.17
C GLU A 110 20.18 -15.37 2.82
N ASN A 111 19.61 -14.45 3.61
CA ASN A 111 20.36 -13.42 4.31
C ASN A 111 21.22 -14.03 5.44
N SER A 112 22.48 -13.60 5.53
CA SER A 112 23.31 -13.85 6.73
C SER A 112 22.71 -13.18 7.97
N MET A 113 23.05 -13.65 9.17
CA MET A 113 22.55 -13.07 10.42
C MET A 113 22.87 -11.58 10.56
N THR A 114 24.05 -11.13 10.11
CA THR A 114 24.37 -9.69 10.07
C THR A 114 23.44 -8.92 9.14
N MET A 115 23.12 -9.49 7.96
CA MET A 115 22.17 -8.89 7.02
C MET A 115 20.76 -8.89 7.61
N GLN A 116 20.32 -9.98 8.25
CA GLN A 116 19.04 -10.03 8.96
C GLN A 116 18.96 -8.95 10.03
N THR A 117 20.02 -8.75 10.80
CA THR A 117 20.09 -7.70 11.84
C THR A 117 19.89 -6.31 11.23
N LEU A 118 20.60 -6.01 10.13
CA LEU A 118 20.48 -4.74 9.42
C LEU A 118 19.07 -4.55 8.86
N VAL A 119 18.52 -5.58 8.22
CA VAL A 119 17.18 -5.58 7.64
C VAL A 119 16.12 -5.39 8.70
N LEU A 120 16.18 -6.09 9.84
CA LEU A 120 15.24 -5.92 10.94
C LEU A 120 15.27 -4.48 11.46
N ALA A 121 16.46 -3.92 11.70
CA ALA A 121 16.57 -2.53 12.13
C ALA A 121 16.00 -1.54 11.09
N HIS A 122 16.25 -1.79 9.80
CA HIS A 122 15.81 -0.95 8.70
C HIS A 122 14.30 -1.03 8.46
N ALA A 123 13.80 -2.24 8.28
CA ALA A 123 12.48 -2.57 7.80
C ALA A 123 11.46 -2.62 8.95
N ALA A 124 11.74 -3.42 9.97
CA ALA A 124 10.82 -3.64 11.09
C ALA A 124 10.63 -2.40 11.97
N PHE A 125 11.64 -1.52 12.04
CA PHE A 125 11.60 -0.30 12.87
C PHE A 125 11.69 0.98 12.05
N GLY A 126 12.62 1.09 11.11
CA GLY A 126 12.81 2.30 10.30
C GLY A 126 11.61 2.64 9.41
N HIS A 127 11.24 1.75 8.49
CA HIS A 127 10.06 1.93 7.65
C HIS A 127 8.76 1.96 8.47
N ASN A 128 8.62 1.07 9.45
CA ASN A 128 7.44 1.03 10.31
C ASN A 128 7.21 2.37 11.05
N HIS A 129 8.28 2.92 11.64
CA HIS A 129 8.23 4.24 12.27
C HIS A 129 7.81 5.32 11.28
N PHE A 130 8.40 5.30 10.08
CA PHE A 130 8.08 6.24 9.03
C PHE A 130 6.61 6.16 8.62
N PHE A 131 6.09 4.96 8.35
CA PHE A 131 4.69 4.73 7.97
C PHE A 131 3.73 5.19 9.06
N LYS A 132 4.02 4.88 10.33
CA LYS A 132 3.16 5.27 11.45
C LYS A 132 3.10 6.77 11.65
N ASN A 133 4.21 7.49 11.43
CA ASN A 133 4.34 8.89 11.83
C ASN A 133 4.20 9.90 10.71
N ASN A 134 4.48 9.50 9.47
CA ASN A 134 4.45 10.40 8.34
C ASN A 134 3.04 10.97 8.09
N HIS A 135 2.99 12.27 7.84
CA HIS A 135 1.75 13.00 7.65
C HIS A 135 0.90 12.48 6.48
N LEU A 136 1.53 12.14 5.34
CA LEU A 136 0.83 11.60 4.18
C LEU A 136 0.26 10.21 4.49
N PHE A 137 1.02 9.34 5.16
CA PHE A 137 0.50 8.03 5.56
C PHE A 137 -0.67 8.15 6.53
N LYS A 138 -0.60 9.01 7.55
CA LYS A 138 -1.72 9.26 8.48
C LYS A 138 -2.98 9.76 7.79
N GLN A 139 -2.85 10.42 6.64
CA GLN A 139 -3.98 10.95 5.87
C GLN A 139 -4.59 9.93 4.91
N TRP A 140 -3.75 9.23 4.16
CA TRP A 140 -4.16 8.45 2.99
C TRP A 140 -4.22 6.94 3.25
N THR A 141 -3.59 6.47 4.33
CA THR A 141 -3.57 5.05 4.71
C THR A 141 -4.34 4.79 5.99
N ASP A 142 -4.95 3.61 6.05
CA ASP A 142 -5.49 3.02 7.27
C ASP A 142 -4.90 1.62 7.44
N ALA A 143 -3.85 1.53 8.26
CA ALA A 143 -3.11 0.30 8.49
C ALA A 143 -3.95 -0.79 9.16
N ASN A 144 -5.01 -0.44 9.89
CA ASN A 144 -5.87 -1.41 10.58
C ASN A 144 -6.83 -2.10 9.61
N ALA A 145 -7.28 -1.41 8.57
CA ALA A 145 -8.37 -1.89 7.70
C ALA A 145 -7.87 -2.44 6.36
N ILE A 146 -6.59 -2.25 6.00
CA ILE A 146 -6.08 -2.60 4.67
C ILE A 146 -6.16 -4.11 4.37
N LEU A 147 -5.82 -4.97 5.32
CA LEU A 147 -5.81 -6.42 5.11
C LEU A 147 -7.23 -6.95 4.86
N ASP A 148 -8.19 -6.50 5.67
CA ASP A 148 -9.62 -6.83 5.50
C ASP A 148 -10.16 -6.31 4.16
N TYR A 149 -9.74 -5.10 3.77
CA TYR A 149 -10.14 -4.50 2.51
C TYR A 149 -9.62 -5.29 1.29
N LEU A 150 -8.38 -5.77 1.34
CA LEU A 150 -7.80 -6.60 0.28
C LEU A 150 -8.50 -7.96 0.20
N GLN A 151 -8.80 -8.57 1.34
CA GLN A 151 -9.58 -9.81 1.38
C GLN A 151 -10.99 -9.62 0.79
N PHE A 152 -11.65 -8.50 1.09
CA PHE A 152 -12.92 -8.12 0.49
C PHE A 152 -12.78 -7.96 -1.03
N ALA A 153 -11.79 -7.21 -1.50
CA ALA A 153 -11.57 -6.94 -2.92
C ALA A 153 -11.34 -8.23 -3.71
N LYS A 154 -10.49 -9.13 -3.20
CA LYS A 154 -10.24 -10.46 -3.79
C LYS A 154 -11.51 -11.28 -3.91
N ASN A 155 -12.28 -11.37 -2.82
CA ASN A 155 -13.54 -12.13 -2.80
C ASN A 155 -14.61 -11.52 -3.70
N TYR A 156 -14.65 -10.19 -3.79
CA TYR A 156 -15.60 -9.48 -4.63
C TYR A 156 -15.33 -9.73 -6.11
N ILE A 157 -14.06 -9.62 -6.53
CA ILE A 157 -13.65 -9.86 -7.91
C ILE A 157 -13.91 -11.31 -8.30
N ALA A 158 -13.55 -12.29 -7.45
CA ALA A 158 -13.83 -13.69 -7.71
C ALA A 158 -15.35 -13.97 -7.91
N LYS A 159 -16.21 -13.36 -7.08
CA LYS A 159 -17.68 -13.46 -7.26
C LYS A 159 -18.17 -12.81 -8.55
N CYS A 160 -17.56 -11.70 -8.95
CA CYS A 160 -17.87 -11.07 -10.23
C CYS A 160 -17.46 -11.96 -11.41
N GLU A 161 -16.29 -12.61 -11.34
CA GLU A 161 -15.81 -13.53 -12.38
C GLU A 161 -16.75 -14.73 -12.54
N GLU A 162 -17.23 -15.31 -11.43
CA GLU A 162 -18.21 -16.40 -11.44
C GLU A 162 -19.55 -15.98 -12.06
N LYS A 163 -20.02 -14.76 -11.77
CA LYS A 163 -21.35 -14.29 -12.17
C LYS A 163 -21.41 -13.69 -13.57
N TYR A 164 -20.42 -12.90 -13.95
CA TYR A 164 -20.40 -12.11 -15.19
C TYR A 164 -19.40 -12.65 -16.23
N GLY A 165 -18.57 -13.62 -15.84
CA GLY A 165 -17.56 -14.21 -16.69
C GLY A 165 -16.23 -13.46 -16.65
N LEU A 166 -15.14 -14.22 -16.80
CA LEU A 166 -13.77 -13.73 -16.67
C LEU A 166 -13.47 -12.58 -17.64
N LYS A 167 -13.84 -12.71 -18.92
CA LYS A 167 -13.51 -11.72 -19.96
C LYS A 167 -14.11 -10.32 -19.70
N GLU A 168 -15.34 -10.26 -19.21
CA GLU A 168 -16.02 -8.99 -18.94
C GLU A 168 -15.43 -8.31 -17.71
N VAL A 169 -15.10 -9.08 -16.67
CA VAL A 169 -14.44 -8.56 -15.47
C VAL A 169 -13.04 -8.07 -15.78
N GLU A 170 -12.26 -8.85 -16.53
CA GLU A 170 -10.91 -8.51 -16.97
C GLU A 170 -10.88 -7.21 -17.76
N LYS A 171 -11.80 -7.02 -18.71
CA LYS A 171 -11.90 -5.77 -19.51
C LYS A 171 -12.10 -4.53 -18.63
N ILE A 172 -12.91 -4.62 -17.58
CA ILE A 172 -13.14 -3.52 -16.65
C ILE A 172 -11.92 -3.31 -15.74
N LEU A 173 -11.33 -4.39 -15.23
CA LEU A 173 -10.11 -4.34 -14.42
C LEU A 173 -8.93 -3.73 -15.20
N ASP A 174 -8.71 -4.14 -16.45
CA ASP A 174 -7.69 -3.60 -17.34
C ASP A 174 -7.84 -2.09 -17.53
N SER A 175 -9.07 -1.67 -17.82
CA SER A 175 -9.40 -0.25 -17.99
C SER A 175 -9.15 0.53 -16.71
N ALA A 176 -9.51 -0.04 -15.55
CA ALA A 176 -9.28 0.56 -14.25
C ALA A 176 -7.78 0.66 -13.92
N HIS A 177 -7.01 -0.40 -14.18
CA HIS A 177 -5.57 -0.45 -13.97
C HIS A 177 -4.82 0.55 -14.86
N ALA A 178 -5.24 0.70 -16.12
CA ALA A 178 -4.67 1.70 -17.03
C ALA A 178 -4.85 3.14 -16.50
N LEU A 179 -5.97 3.41 -15.81
CA LEU A 179 -6.28 4.72 -15.22
C LEU A 179 -5.82 4.86 -13.77
N GLN A 180 -5.23 3.83 -13.16
CA GLN A 180 -4.91 3.79 -11.73
C GLN A 180 -4.08 5.00 -11.26
N GLY A 181 -3.12 5.45 -12.07
CA GLY A 181 -2.29 6.62 -11.76
C GLY A 181 -3.03 7.97 -11.75
N GLN A 182 -4.16 8.05 -12.45
CA GLN A 182 -5.06 9.22 -12.45
C GLN A 182 -6.26 9.02 -11.51
N GLY A 183 -6.31 7.89 -10.79
CA GLY A 183 -7.30 7.59 -9.76
C GLY A 183 -6.96 8.16 -8.39
N ILE A 184 -6.02 9.11 -8.32
CA ILE A 184 -5.51 9.65 -7.06
C ILE A 184 -5.89 11.13 -7.01
N ASP A 185 -6.63 11.50 -5.98
CA ASP A 185 -6.92 12.89 -5.71
C ASP A 185 -5.70 13.54 -5.05
N LYS A 186 -5.07 14.47 -5.75
CA LYS A 186 -3.83 15.14 -5.30
C LYS A 186 -4.12 16.40 -4.48
N PHE A 187 -5.35 16.90 -4.52
CA PHE A 187 -5.67 18.26 -4.09
C PHE A 187 -6.73 18.30 -3.00
N THR A 188 -7.71 17.39 -3.03
CA THR A 188 -8.81 17.43 -2.07
C THR A 188 -8.47 16.66 -0.80
N ARG A 189 -8.36 17.42 0.29
CA ARG A 189 -8.12 16.90 1.63
C ARG A 189 -9.37 16.15 2.11
N ARG A 190 -9.38 14.81 2.04
CA ARG A 190 -10.41 14.03 2.74
C ARG A 190 -10.17 14.11 4.25
N GLN A 191 -11.12 14.69 4.97
CA GLN A 191 -11.24 14.44 6.41
C GLN A 191 -11.57 12.95 6.59
N LYS A 192 -10.90 12.28 7.53
CA LYS A 192 -11.26 10.92 7.95
C LYS A 192 -12.72 10.94 8.39
N LEU A 193 -13.59 10.31 7.60
CA LEU A 193 -14.97 10.07 7.99
C LEU A 193 -15.00 8.79 8.81
N ASP A 194 -15.70 8.85 9.94
CA ASP A 194 -15.86 7.72 10.85
C ASP A 194 -16.47 6.50 10.14
N SER A 195 -16.08 5.29 10.56
CA SER A 195 -16.52 4.01 9.99
C SER A 195 -18.05 3.85 9.97
N ALA A 196 -18.73 4.44 10.96
CA ALA A 196 -20.19 4.53 11.02
C ALA A 196 -20.76 5.47 9.95
N ALA A 197 -20.13 6.62 9.72
CA ALA A 197 -20.52 7.60 8.71
C ALA A 197 -20.24 7.10 7.27
N LEU A 198 -19.25 6.23 7.09
CA LEU A 198 -19.01 5.52 5.83
C LEU A 198 -20.14 4.53 5.50
N ARG A 199 -20.58 3.73 6.48
CA ARG A 199 -21.74 2.83 6.33
C ARG A 199 -23.05 3.58 6.10
N GLU A 200 -23.27 4.68 6.80
CA GLU A 200 -24.45 5.52 6.61
C GLU A 200 -24.42 6.18 5.23
N LYS A 201 -23.26 6.64 4.76
CA LYS A 201 -23.10 7.07 3.36
C LYS A 201 -23.31 5.95 2.36
N GLU A 202 -22.91 4.71 2.65
CA GLU A 202 -23.17 3.56 1.78
C GLU A 202 -24.66 3.23 1.71
N LEU A 203 -25.39 3.34 2.82
CA LEU A 203 -26.85 3.18 2.87
C LEU A 203 -27.57 4.31 2.12
N VAL A 204 -27.22 5.56 2.40
CA VAL A 204 -27.73 6.74 1.68
C VAL A 204 -27.37 6.68 0.20
N ARG A 205 -26.22 6.09 -0.15
CA ARG A 205 -25.79 5.89 -1.53
C ARG A 205 -26.54 4.76 -2.21
N ALA A 206 -26.84 3.67 -1.52
CA ALA A 206 -27.70 2.60 -2.02
C ALA A 206 -29.13 3.10 -2.26
N GLU A 207 -29.61 4.01 -1.40
CA GLU A 207 -30.89 4.72 -1.58
C GLU A 207 -30.83 5.71 -2.75
N TYR A 208 -29.73 6.46 -2.89
CA TYR A 208 -29.50 7.35 -4.03
C TYR A 208 -29.40 6.59 -5.36
N GLU A 209 -28.71 5.44 -5.39
CA GLU A 209 -28.60 4.55 -6.54
C GLU A 209 -29.95 3.90 -6.89
N ARG A 210 -30.80 3.61 -5.90
CA ARG A 210 -32.22 3.26 -6.13
C ARG A 210 -33.03 4.41 -6.72
N SER A 211 -32.74 5.65 -6.34
CA SER A 211 -33.48 6.84 -6.81
C SER A 211 -33.05 7.32 -8.20
N GLN A 212 -31.83 7.01 -8.65
CA GLN A 212 -31.26 7.44 -9.93
C GLN A 212 -31.52 6.46 -11.09
N TYR A 213 -32.48 5.54 -10.94
CA TYR A 213 -32.97 4.79 -12.08
C TYR A 213 -33.93 5.67 -12.90
N SER A 214 -33.46 6.14 -14.06
CA SER A 214 -34.26 6.31 -15.30
C SER A 214 -34.68 7.70 -15.85
N GLU A 215 -34.33 8.88 -15.30
CA GLU A 215 -34.86 10.15 -15.89
C GLU A 215 -33.87 11.08 -16.60
N LEU A 216 -32.60 11.19 -16.17
CA LEU A 216 -31.71 12.23 -16.71
C LEU A 216 -31.12 11.94 -18.10
N TRP A 217 -31.17 10.70 -18.58
CA TRP A 217 -30.49 10.29 -19.83
C TRP A 217 -31.44 9.90 -20.96
N ARG A 218 -32.76 10.04 -20.78
CA ARG A 218 -33.76 9.60 -21.76
C ARG A 218 -34.09 10.66 -22.82
N THR A 219 -33.59 11.89 -22.66
CA THR A 219 -33.80 12.98 -23.61
C THR A 219 -32.50 13.73 -23.83
N LEU A 220 -31.60 13.20 -24.66
CA LEU A 220 -30.68 14.07 -25.40
C LEU A 220 -31.47 14.65 -26.57
N PRO A 221 -31.77 15.96 -26.62
CA PRO A 221 -32.33 16.57 -27.81
C PRO A 221 -31.28 16.55 -28.91
N GLU A 222 -31.67 16.21 -30.14
CA GLU A 222 -30.81 16.42 -31.32
C GLU A 222 -30.44 17.91 -31.41
N SER A 223 -29.15 18.21 -31.31
CA SER A 223 -28.64 19.57 -31.25
C SER A 223 -28.74 20.24 -32.63
N LYS A 224 -29.69 21.19 -32.77
CA LYS A 224 -29.60 22.24 -33.78
C LYS A 224 -28.54 23.24 -33.35
N SER A 225 -27.70 23.68 -34.28
CA SER A 225 -26.60 24.65 -34.10
C SER A 225 -27.02 25.83 -33.21
N LYS A 226 -26.60 25.82 -31.95
CA LYS A 226 -26.76 26.93 -31.00
C LYS A 226 -25.49 27.78 -30.94
N ASP A 227 -25.69 29.06 -30.66
CA ASP A 227 -24.62 30.05 -30.51
C ASP A 227 -23.60 29.65 -29.43
N SER A 228 -22.32 29.97 -29.66
CA SER A 228 -21.19 29.59 -28.80
C SER A 228 -21.32 30.02 -27.34
N HIS A 229 -22.04 31.11 -27.06
CA HIS A 229 -22.27 31.61 -25.71
C HIS A 229 -23.29 30.81 -24.88
N GLU A 230 -24.27 30.16 -25.50
CA GLU A 230 -25.24 29.32 -24.79
C GLU A 230 -24.65 27.95 -24.43
N ILE A 231 -23.79 27.41 -25.30
CA ILE A 231 -23.03 26.18 -25.06
C ILE A 231 -22.11 26.35 -23.84
N ASP A 232 -21.42 27.49 -23.76
CA ASP A 232 -20.53 27.86 -22.65
C ASP A 232 -21.25 27.90 -21.28
N GLN A 233 -22.51 28.34 -21.24
CA GLN A 233 -23.29 28.41 -20.00
C GLN A 233 -23.80 27.03 -19.56
N ILE A 234 -24.26 26.21 -20.51
CA ILE A 234 -24.69 24.83 -20.26
C ILE A 234 -23.50 23.99 -19.78
N GLU A 235 -22.33 24.15 -20.40
CA GLU A 235 -21.10 23.47 -19.99
C GLU A 235 -20.64 23.89 -18.60
N LYS A 236 -20.72 25.18 -18.25
CA LYS A 236 -20.40 25.67 -16.90
C LYS A 236 -21.36 25.16 -15.84
N GLU A 237 -22.65 25.08 -16.16
CA GLU A 237 -23.65 24.55 -15.24
C GLU A 237 -23.50 23.03 -15.05
N LEU A 238 -23.22 22.30 -16.14
CA LEU A 238 -22.91 20.87 -16.09
C LEU A 238 -21.62 20.61 -15.30
N ALA A 239 -20.57 21.39 -15.54
CA ALA A 239 -19.31 21.32 -14.81
C ALA A 239 -19.52 21.58 -13.31
N ARG A 240 -20.37 22.54 -12.95
CA ARG A 240 -20.72 22.82 -11.56
C ARG A 240 -21.53 21.69 -10.92
N LYS A 241 -22.48 21.08 -11.64
CA LYS A 241 -23.25 19.91 -11.18
C LYS A 241 -22.37 18.67 -11.01
N LEU A 242 -21.37 18.52 -11.87
CA LEU A 242 -20.40 17.42 -11.84
C LEU A 242 -19.22 17.68 -10.87
N GLY A 243 -19.16 18.85 -10.24
CA GLY A 243 -18.08 19.19 -9.30
C GLY A 243 -16.70 19.33 -9.94
N LEU A 244 -16.64 19.69 -11.23
CA LEU A 244 -15.36 19.89 -11.93
C LEU A 244 -14.62 21.14 -11.42
N PRO A 245 -13.27 21.13 -11.35
CA PRO A 245 -12.39 20.06 -11.82
C PRO A 245 -12.22 18.92 -10.81
N GLU A 246 -12.50 17.69 -11.24
CA GLU A 246 -12.20 16.47 -10.48
C GLU A 246 -10.90 15.88 -11.01
N SER A 247 -9.88 15.78 -10.16
CA SER A 247 -8.58 15.24 -10.56
C SER A 247 -8.56 13.71 -10.59
N ASN A 248 -9.47 13.07 -9.85
CA ASN A 248 -9.57 11.63 -9.74
C ASN A 248 -10.52 11.06 -10.81
N LEU A 249 -9.95 10.64 -11.95
CA LEU A 249 -10.74 10.12 -13.07
C LEU A 249 -11.53 8.85 -12.72
N LEU A 250 -10.96 7.96 -11.90
CA LEU A 250 -11.67 6.76 -11.45
C LEU A 250 -12.87 7.11 -10.56
N TYR A 251 -12.74 8.11 -9.69
CA TYR A 251 -13.84 8.58 -8.85
C TYR A 251 -14.94 9.24 -9.69
N PHE A 252 -14.54 10.06 -10.67
CA PHE A 252 -15.47 10.70 -11.59
C PHE A 252 -16.29 9.64 -12.36
N LEU A 253 -15.64 8.62 -12.91
CA LEU A 253 -16.31 7.54 -13.63
C LEU A 253 -17.20 6.69 -12.71
N GLU A 254 -16.73 6.36 -11.49
CA GLU A 254 -17.51 5.65 -10.47
C GLU A 254 -18.83 6.38 -10.14
N LYS A 255 -18.80 7.71 -10.09
CA LYS A 255 -19.93 8.54 -9.64
C LYS A 255 -20.87 8.96 -10.77
N HIS A 256 -20.33 9.32 -11.92
CA HIS A 256 -21.06 10.03 -12.95
C HIS A 256 -21.30 9.21 -14.21
N SER A 257 -20.69 8.02 -14.36
CA SER A 257 -20.90 7.21 -15.56
C SER A 257 -22.36 6.72 -15.65
N PRO A 258 -23.08 7.00 -16.75
CA PRO A 258 -24.44 6.54 -16.94
C PRO A 258 -24.54 5.08 -17.42
N ILE A 259 -23.44 4.53 -17.92
CA ILE A 259 -23.41 3.21 -18.58
C ILE A 259 -22.92 2.12 -17.62
N LEU A 260 -22.09 2.48 -16.62
CA LEU A 260 -21.51 1.49 -15.71
C LEU A 260 -22.56 0.91 -14.76
N GLU A 261 -22.63 -0.42 -14.75
CA GLU A 261 -23.41 -1.20 -13.78
C GLU A 261 -22.80 -1.10 -12.38
N SER A 262 -23.59 -1.42 -11.35
CA SER A 262 -23.17 -1.36 -9.94
C SER A 262 -21.89 -2.16 -9.68
N TRP A 263 -21.77 -3.34 -10.27
CA TRP A 263 -20.60 -4.19 -10.05
C TRP A 263 -19.32 -3.63 -10.68
N GLN A 264 -19.45 -2.99 -11.85
CA GLN A 264 -18.32 -2.36 -12.55
C GLN A 264 -17.82 -1.14 -11.78
N ARG A 265 -18.74 -0.35 -11.20
CA ARG A 265 -18.39 0.79 -10.35
C ARG A 265 -17.62 0.35 -9.11
N GLU A 266 -17.99 -0.76 -8.50
CA GLU A 266 -17.28 -1.29 -7.34
C GLU A 266 -15.87 -1.77 -7.70
N ILE A 267 -15.67 -2.35 -8.89
CA ILE A 267 -14.32 -2.66 -9.40
C ILE A 267 -13.47 -1.38 -9.53
N LEU A 268 -14.02 -0.30 -10.12
CA LEU A 268 -13.31 0.97 -10.20
C LEU A 268 -12.96 1.51 -8.81
N ARG A 269 -13.88 1.39 -7.84
CA ARG A 269 -13.66 1.79 -6.44
C ARG A 269 -12.55 0.96 -5.79
N ILE A 270 -12.50 -0.35 -6.04
CA ILE A 270 -11.44 -1.24 -5.55
C ILE A 270 -10.07 -0.77 -6.02
N VAL A 271 -9.90 -0.65 -7.34
CA VAL A 271 -8.63 -0.22 -7.96
C VAL A 271 -8.24 1.18 -7.48
N ARG A 272 -9.20 2.11 -7.41
CA ARG A 272 -8.99 3.47 -6.91
C ARG A 272 -8.50 3.50 -5.46
N SER A 273 -9.14 2.74 -4.57
CA SER A 273 -8.81 2.73 -3.15
C SER A 273 -7.42 2.13 -2.91
N ILE A 274 -7.07 1.06 -3.64
CA ILE A 274 -5.71 0.48 -3.61
C ILE A 274 -4.68 1.48 -4.16
N ALA A 275 -4.97 2.14 -5.28
CA ALA A 275 -4.08 3.17 -5.85
C ALA A 275 -3.78 4.30 -4.85
N GLN A 276 -4.83 4.77 -4.18
CA GLN A 276 -4.76 5.84 -3.19
C GLN A 276 -3.98 5.39 -1.95
N TYR A 277 -4.12 4.13 -1.52
CA TYR A 277 -3.35 3.57 -0.42
C TYR A 277 -1.83 3.61 -0.66
N PHE A 278 -1.40 3.26 -1.87
CA PHE A 278 0.02 3.20 -2.24
C PHE A 278 0.60 4.54 -2.70
N TYR A 279 -0.22 5.57 -2.83
CA TYR A 279 0.23 6.88 -3.29
C TYR A 279 1.32 7.50 -2.39
N PRO A 280 1.18 7.55 -1.05
CA PRO A 280 2.22 8.07 -0.16
C PRO A 280 3.55 7.36 -0.33
N GLN A 281 3.54 6.02 -0.44
CA GLN A 281 4.76 5.23 -0.56
C GLN A 281 5.56 5.57 -1.82
N ARG A 282 4.88 5.79 -2.95
CA ARG A 282 5.55 6.25 -4.19
C ARG A 282 6.09 7.66 -4.04
N GLN A 283 5.33 8.56 -3.43
CA GLN A 283 5.70 9.97 -3.29
C GLN A 283 6.85 10.19 -2.31
N THR A 284 6.89 9.45 -1.21
CA THR A 284 7.86 9.64 -0.13
C THR A 284 8.99 8.63 -0.15
N LYS A 285 9.17 7.86 -1.24
CA LYS A 285 10.13 6.74 -1.30
C LYS A 285 11.51 7.13 -0.79
N LEU A 286 12.11 8.19 -1.34
CA LEU A 286 13.43 8.65 -0.92
C LEU A 286 13.52 9.00 0.57
N MET A 287 12.47 9.64 1.11
CA MET A 287 12.42 10.02 2.52
C MET A 287 12.20 8.80 3.43
N ASN A 288 11.43 7.82 2.98
CA ASN A 288 11.23 6.54 3.66
C ASN A 288 12.55 5.77 3.78
N GLU A 289 13.26 5.60 2.66
CA GLU A 289 14.58 4.96 2.66
C GLU A 289 15.58 5.74 3.51
N GLY A 290 15.59 7.07 3.42
CA GLY A 290 16.45 7.91 4.24
C GLY A 290 16.20 7.78 5.75
N CYS A 291 14.93 7.71 6.16
CA CYS A 291 14.55 7.48 7.55
C CYS A 291 15.00 6.10 8.03
N ALA A 292 14.76 5.06 7.24
CA ALA A 292 15.17 3.70 7.59
C ALA A 292 16.70 3.54 7.61
N CYS A 293 17.41 4.22 6.69
CA CYS A 293 18.87 4.32 6.69
C CYS A 293 19.42 5.08 7.90
N PHE A 294 18.69 6.06 8.44
CA PHE A 294 19.10 6.71 9.68
C PHE A 294 18.94 5.74 10.87
N VAL A 295 17.79 5.06 10.94
CA VAL A 295 17.46 4.15 12.05
C VAL A 295 18.41 2.95 12.10
N HIS A 296 18.61 2.24 10.98
CA HIS A 296 19.46 1.05 11.00
C HIS A 296 20.92 1.39 11.31
N TYR A 297 21.40 2.58 10.94
CA TYR A 297 22.76 3.01 11.17
C TYR A 297 22.96 3.25 12.65
N HIS A 298 22.02 3.94 13.29
CA HIS A 298 22.10 4.21 14.72
C HIS A 298 22.03 2.92 15.54
N ILE A 299 21.09 2.03 15.21
CA ILE A 299 20.91 0.76 15.92
C ILE A 299 22.13 -0.14 15.73
N MET A 300 22.64 -0.31 14.50
CA MET A 300 23.80 -1.17 14.24
C MET A 300 25.05 -0.67 14.97
N ASN A 301 25.34 0.63 14.94
CA ASN A 301 26.46 1.19 15.69
C ASN A 301 26.27 1.04 17.20
N ARG A 302 25.03 1.18 17.70
CA ARG A 302 24.73 1.01 19.12
C ARG A 302 24.92 -0.43 19.59
N LEU A 303 24.51 -1.42 18.79
CA LEU A 303 24.76 -2.83 19.05
C LEU A 303 26.29 -3.12 19.10
N TYR A 304 27.05 -2.53 18.18
CA TYR A 304 28.52 -2.63 18.18
C TYR A 304 29.17 -1.99 19.42
N ASP A 305 28.76 -0.77 19.78
CA ASP A 305 29.31 -0.04 20.95
C ASP A 305 29.06 -0.75 22.29
N THR A 306 27.94 -1.48 22.36
CA THR A 306 27.56 -2.32 23.51
C THR A 306 28.19 -3.72 23.47
N GLY A 307 28.90 -4.08 22.41
CA GLY A 307 29.53 -5.38 22.24
C GLY A 307 28.54 -6.53 22.01
N GLN A 308 27.36 -6.21 21.47
CA GLN A 308 26.32 -7.19 21.14
C GLN A 308 26.51 -7.80 19.74
N ILE A 309 27.21 -7.10 18.84
CA ILE A 309 27.64 -7.57 17.52
C ILE A 309 29.08 -7.12 17.23
#